data_AF-A0A2W4QKU9-F1
#
_entry.id   AF-A0A2W4QKU9-F1
#
_cell.length_a   1.000
_cell.length_b   1.000
_cell.length_c   1.000
_cell.angle_alpha   90.00
_cell.angle_beta   90.00
_cell.angle_gamma   90.00
#
_symmetry.space_group_name_H-M   'P 1'
#
loop_
_entity.id
_entity.type
_entity.pdbx_description
1 polymer ?
#
loop_
_entity_poly.entity_id
_entity_poly.type
_entity_poly.pdbx_seq_one_letter_code
_entity_poly.pdbx_strand_id
1 'polypeptide(L)'
;MVDVDQLRVQLAKLDDQLVQWSLADDSIFERERQAGTPADEIMKMILNDRRERVIAGVPDPNDELLKLLDHIMDEYLRADETTRGAIRGAFNGKDRVLYSLDNYIARAADKLAAGDGPHWLHRGLAAASILDGRLDLHDTQVNLGYLYRAAARAGLDPVPAFREVAALSSNVYPGKMGSTREMLETFHKSDYFREAVEPDLNG
;
A
#
# COMPACT_ATOMS: atom_id res chain seq x y z
N MET A 1 0.02 11.72 -18.68
CA MET A 1 -0.17 10.39 -19.30
C MET A 1 1.11 9.63 -19.07
N VAL A 2 1.05 8.66 -18.16
CA VAL A 2 2.19 7.80 -17.81
C VAL A 2 2.63 6.99 -19.03
N ASP A 3 3.93 6.96 -19.30
CA ASP A 3 4.53 5.99 -20.21
C ASP A 3 4.63 4.65 -19.47
N VAL A 4 3.74 3.72 -19.81
CA VAL A 4 3.62 2.44 -19.11
C VAL A 4 4.86 1.55 -19.34
N ASP A 5 5.54 1.68 -20.48
CA ASP A 5 6.75 0.90 -20.75
C ASP A 5 7.92 1.42 -19.91
N GLN A 6 8.06 2.74 -19.81
CA GLN A 6 9.01 3.35 -18.87
C GLN A 6 8.69 2.97 -17.42
N LEU A 7 7.41 2.99 -17.04
CA LEU A 7 6.96 2.59 -15.70
C LEU A 7 7.37 1.14 -15.40
N ARG A 8 7.17 0.20 -16.34
CA ARG A 8 7.58 -1.21 -16.16
C ARG A 8 9.07 -1.34 -15.88
N VAL A 9 9.91 -0.59 -16.61
CA VAL A 9 11.37 -0.58 -16.43
C VAL A 9 11.74 -0.01 -15.06
N GLN A 10 11.13 1.11 -14.65
CA GLN A 10 11.39 1.72 -13.35
C GLN A 10 10.99 0.81 -12.19
N LEU A 11 9.79 0.21 -12.25
CA LEU A 11 9.34 -0.72 -11.21
C LEU A 11 10.21 -1.97 -11.15
N ALA A 12 10.66 -2.52 -12.28
CA ALA A 12 11.55 -3.69 -12.29
C ALA A 12 12.89 -3.38 -11.61
N LYS A 13 13.49 -2.23 -11.95
CA LYS A 13 14.73 -1.77 -11.31
C LYS A 13 14.56 -1.60 -9.81
N LEU A 14 13.47 -0.98 -9.37
CA LEU A 14 13.18 -0.77 -7.95
C LEU A 14 12.92 -2.10 -7.22
N ASP A 15 12.25 -3.05 -7.86
CA ASP A 15 12.02 -4.39 -7.30
C ASP A 15 13.34 -5.12 -7.06
N ASP A 16 14.25 -5.11 -8.04
CA ASP A 16 15.59 -5.68 -7.89
C ASP A 16 16.37 -5.00 -6.74
N GLN A 17 16.30 -3.68 -6.65
CA GLN A 17 16.95 -2.94 -5.57
C GLN A 17 16.36 -3.27 -4.19
N LEU A 18 15.04 -3.43 -4.08
CA LEU A 18 14.36 -3.84 -2.85
C LEU A 18 14.72 -5.27 -2.45
N VAL A 19 14.85 -6.18 -3.41
CA VAL A 19 15.34 -7.54 -3.16
C VAL A 19 16.76 -7.49 -2.59
N GLN A 20 17.67 -6.73 -3.21
CA GLN A 20 19.04 -6.60 -2.68
C GLN A 20 19.06 -5.94 -1.30
N TRP A 21 18.22 -4.94 -1.08
CA TRP A 21 18.11 -4.27 0.22
C TRP A 21 17.59 -5.22 1.31
N SER A 22 16.64 -6.09 0.99
CA SER A 22 16.06 -7.03 1.95
C SER A 22 17.01 -8.16 2.35
N LEU A 23 17.98 -8.54 1.51
CA LEU A 23 18.93 -9.63 1.84
C LEU A 23 19.70 -9.36 3.14
N ALA A 24 20.07 -8.10 3.39
CA ALA A 24 20.74 -7.71 4.62
C ALA A 24 19.78 -7.81 5.83
N ASP A 25 18.51 -7.45 5.64
CA ASP A 25 17.49 -7.55 6.68
C ASP A 25 17.18 -9.02 7.01
N ASP A 26 17.03 -9.87 5.99
CA ASP A 26 16.81 -11.32 6.12
C ASP A 26 17.99 -11.98 6.85
N SER A 27 19.23 -11.52 6.60
CA SER A 27 20.42 -12.00 7.30
C SER A 27 20.43 -11.65 8.78
N ILE A 28 19.99 -10.44 9.15
CA ILE A 28 19.81 -10.04 10.56
C ILE A 28 18.70 -10.89 11.17
N PHE A 29 17.56 -10.98 10.50
CA PHE A 29 16.39 -11.69 10.99
C PHE A 29 16.71 -13.15 11.33
N GLU A 30 17.30 -13.89 10.38
CA GLU A 30 17.60 -15.31 10.57
C GLU A 30 18.66 -15.53 11.65
N ARG A 31 19.71 -14.70 11.70
CA ARG A 31 20.76 -14.80 12.72
C ARG A 31 20.19 -14.61 14.12
N GLU A 32 19.42 -13.54 14.33
CA GLU A 32 18.88 -13.19 15.65
C GLU A 32 17.74 -14.13 16.07
N ARG A 33 16.90 -14.57 15.11
CA ARG A 33 15.88 -15.58 15.36
C ARG A 33 16.50 -16.89 15.86
N GLN A 34 17.59 -17.34 15.25
CA GLN A 34 18.31 -18.54 15.68
C GLN A 34 18.96 -18.37 17.07
N ALA A 35 19.35 -17.14 17.41
CA ALA A 35 19.85 -16.79 18.75
C ALA A 35 18.73 -16.71 19.82
N GLY A 36 17.46 -16.82 19.42
CA GLY A 36 16.31 -16.74 20.32
C GLY A 36 15.87 -15.33 20.67
N THR A 37 16.32 -14.32 19.91
CA THR A 37 15.92 -12.92 20.10
C THR A 37 14.42 -12.75 19.81
N PRO A 38 13.66 -12.04 20.66
CA PRO A 38 12.25 -11.72 20.40
C PRO A 38 12.04 -10.97 19.09
N ALA A 39 10.96 -11.29 18.36
CA ALA A 39 10.72 -10.74 17.02
C ALA A 39 10.66 -9.20 17.01
N ASP A 40 10.09 -8.56 18.02
CA ASP A 40 10.01 -7.10 18.09
C ASP A 40 11.40 -6.44 18.27
N GLU A 41 12.32 -7.11 18.98
CA GLU A 41 13.70 -6.67 19.11
C GLU A 41 14.46 -6.83 17.80
N ILE A 42 14.27 -7.95 17.09
CA ILE A 42 14.83 -8.17 15.74
C ILE A 42 14.38 -7.06 14.80
N MET A 43 13.09 -6.71 14.80
CA MET A 43 12.57 -5.64 13.95
C MET A 43 13.20 -4.27 14.28
N LYS A 44 13.40 -3.95 15.57
CA LYS A 44 14.13 -2.73 15.98
C LYS A 44 15.57 -2.74 15.47
N MET A 45 16.26 -3.89 15.52
CA MET A 45 17.62 -4.02 15.00
C MET A 45 17.67 -3.78 13.49
N ILE A 46 16.75 -4.37 12.72
CA ILE A 46 16.65 -4.16 11.26
C ILE A 46 16.39 -2.68 10.94
N LEU A 47 15.48 -2.03 11.66
CA LEU A 47 15.19 -0.61 11.45
C LEU A 47 16.39 0.29 11.78
N ASN A 48 17.15 -0.04 12.82
CA ASN A 48 18.37 0.69 13.16
C ASN A 48 19.46 0.50 12.10
N ASP A 49 19.70 -0.73 11.63
CA ASP A 49 20.67 -1.02 10.57
C ASP A 49 20.31 -0.29 9.27
N ARG A 50 19.04 -0.34 8.84
CA ARG A 50 18.54 0.44 7.70
C ARG A 50 18.86 1.93 7.84
N ARG A 51 18.60 2.50 9.03
CA ARG A 51 18.91 3.91 9.32
C ARG A 51 20.41 4.21 9.22
N GLU A 52 21.26 3.33 9.74
CA GLU A 52 22.72 3.47 9.66
C GLU A 52 23.23 3.41 8.22
N ARG A 53 22.70 2.48 7.39
CA ARG A 53 23.01 2.41 5.94
C ARG A 53 22.70 3.73 5.23
N VAL A 54 21.54 4.32 5.51
CA VAL A 54 21.14 5.62 4.93
C VAL A 54 22.05 6.76 5.39
N ILE A 55 22.41 6.81 6.69
CA ILE A 55 23.36 7.80 7.23
C ILE A 55 24.75 7.66 6.55
N ALA A 56 25.17 6.43 6.26
CA ALA A 56 26.40 6.13 5.53
C ALA A 56 26.32 6.44 4.01
N GLY A 57 25.19 6.96 3.53
CA GLY A 57 24.99 7.38 2.14
C GLY A 57 24.53 6.28 1.21
N VAL A 58 24.13 5.11 1.73
CA VAL A 58 23.50 4.07 0.91
C VAL A 58 22.02 4.44 0.69
N PRO A 59 21.55 4.68 -0.55
CA PRO A 59 20.18 5.12 -0.79
C PRO A 59 19.15 4.06 -0.39
N ASP A 60 18.07 4.46 0.28
CA ASP A 60 16.92 3.59 0.52
C ASP A 60 16.04 3.51 -0.75
N PRO A 61 15.91 2.34 -1.40
CA PRO A 61 15.05 2.20 -2.58
C PRO A 61 13.58 2.49 -2.29
N ASN A 62 13.13 2.39 -1.03
CA ASN A 62 11.76 2.76 -0.65
C ASN A 62 11.49 4.24 -0.86
N ASP A 63 12.48 5.13 -0.66
CA ASP A 63 12.28 6.57 -0.86
C ASP A 63 12.02 6.92 -2.32
N GLU A 64 12.74 6.27 -3.25
CA GLU A 64 12.53 6.43 -4.68
C GLU A 64 11.20 5.81 -5.11
N LEU A 65 10.88 4.60 -4.58
CA LEU A 65 9.61 3.95 -4.85
C LEU A 65 8.42 4.78 -4.37
N LEU A 66 8.43 5.29 -3.15
CA LEU A 66 7.31 6.07 -2.59
C LEU A 66 7.02 7.33 -3.41
N LYS A 67 8.05 8.01 -3.91
CA LYS A 67 7.90 9.17 -4.81
C LYS A 67 7.28 8.75 -6.15
N LEU A 68 7.72 7.62 -6.70
CA LEU A 68 7.15 7.07 -7.92
C LEU A 68 5.69 6.64 -7.72
N LEU A 69 5.36 6.00 -6.59
CA LEU A 69 4.00 5.59 -6.25
C LEU A 69 3.08 6.80 -6.07
N ASP A 70 3.51 7.88 -5.42
CA ASP A 70 2.74 9.12 -5.32
C ASP A 70 2.31 9.65 -6.71
N HIS A 71 3.22 9.61 -7.69
CA HIS A 71 2.92 9.97 -9.08
C HIS A 71 1.97 8.97 -9.76
N ILE A 72 2.20 7.66 -9.58
CA ILE A 72 1.36 6.61 -10.17
C ILE A 72 -0.08 6.69 -9.67
N MET A 73 -0.30 6.93 -8.37
CA MET A 73 -1.65 7.04 -7.82
C MET A 73 -2.40 8.22 -8.45
N ASP A 74 -1.74 9.35 -8.61
CA ASP A 74 -2.33 10.54 -9.24
C ASP A 74 -2.68 10.31 -10.72
N GLU A 75 -1.80 9.65 -11.48
CA GLU A 75 -2.08 9.30 -12.88
C GLU A 75 -3.18 8.24 -12.98
N TYR A 76 -3.18 7.23 -12.11
CA TYR A 76 -4.19 6.17 -12.08
C TYR A 76 -5.60 6.72 -11.83
N LEU A 77 -5.75 7.67 -10.91
CA LEU A 77 -7.03 8.29 -10.62
C LEU A 77 -7.61 9.03 -11.85
N ARG A 78 -6.76 9.66 -12.66
CA ARG A 78 -7.15 10.44 -13.85
C ARG A 78 -7.22 9.63 -15.15
N ALA A 79 -6.65 8.44 -15.16
CA ALA A 79 -6.52 7.58 -16.34
C ALA A 79 -7.86 7.06 -16.87
N ASP A 80 -7.89 6.61 -18.12
CA ASP A 80 -8.99 5.80 -18.64
C ASP A 80 -8.83 4.32 -18.22
N GLU A 81 -9.83 3.49 -18.50
CA GLU A 81 -9.81 2.07 -18.10
C GLU A 81 -8.65 1.30 -18.74
N THR A 82 -8.31 1.59 -20.00
CA THR A 82 -7.19 0.97 -20.71
C THR A 82 -5.87 1.26 -20.00
N THR A 83 -5.63 2.53 -19.66
CA THR A 83 -4.41 2.96 -18.97
C THR A 83 -4.35 2.43 -17.54
N ARG A 84 -5.48 2.39 -16.80
CA ARG A 84 -5.55 1.77 -15.47
C ARG A 84 -5.21 0.28 -15.51
N GLY A 85 -5.76 -0.45 -16.49
CA GLY A 85 -5.40 -1.85 -16.71
C GLY A 85 -3.92 -2.04 -16.99
N ALA A 86 -3.33 -1.15 -17.81
CA ALA A 86 -1.91 -1.19 -18.13
C ALA A 86 -1.02 -0.87 -16.91
N ILE A 87 -1.41 0.10 -16.06
CA ILE A 87 -0.76 0.40 -14.78
C ILE A 87 -0.83 -0.82 -13.85
N ARG A 88 -2.02 -1.43 -13.65
CA ARG A 88 -2.18 -2.65 -12.83
C ARG A 88 -1.24 -3.76 -13.30
N GLY A 89 -1.18 -3.98 -14.61
CA GLY A 89 -0.30 -4.98 -15.23
C GLY A 89 1.20 -4.66 -15.12
N ALA A 90 1.60 -3.40 -14.95
CA ALA A 90 3.01 -3.03 -14.80
C ALA A 90 3.63 -3.60 -13.51
N PHE A 91 2.82 -3.86 -12.48
CA PHE A 91 3.25 -4.47 -11.22
C PHE A 91 3.42 -6.00 -11.29
N ASN A 92 3.03 -6.65 -12.39
CA ASN A 92 3.14 -8.11 -12.50
C ASN A 92 4.60 -8.58 -12.42
N GLY A 93 4.83 -9.62 -11.62
CA GLY A 93 6.15 -10.24 -11.40
C GLY A 93 7.14 -9.38 -10.63
N LYS A 94 6.68 -8.44 -9.81
CA LYS A 94 7.50 -7.51 -9.00
C LYS A 94 7.01 -7.53 -7.57
N ASP A 95 7.31 -8.64 -6.89
CA ASP A 95 6.66 -8.97 -5.63
C ASP A 95 6.97 -7.94 -4.54
N ARG A 96 8.21 -7.44 -4.43
CA ARG A 96 8.60 -6.46 -3.40
C ARG A 96 7.90 -5.11 -3.60
N VAL A 97 7.81 -4.67 -4.86
CA VAL A 97 7.05 -3.47 -5.22
C VAL A 97 5.55 -3.68 -4.98
N LEU A 98 5.01 -4.87 -5.27
CA LEU A 98 3.61 -5.19 -5.02
C LEU A 98 3.29 -5.16 -3.51
N TYR A 99 4.13 -5.77 -2.66
CA TYR A 99 4.02 -5.67 -1.19
C TYR A 99 4.07 -4.23 -0.69
N SER A 100 4.81 -3.37 -1.37
CA SER A 100 4.90 -1.96 -1.00
C SER A 100 3.60 -1.18 -1.24
N LEU A 101 2.68 -1.67 -2.09
CA LEU A 101 1.37 -1.05 -2.26
C LEU A 101 0.50 -1.17 -1.01
N ASP A 102 0.57 -2.29 -0.29
CA ASP A 102 -0.19 -2.46 0.94
C ASP A 102 0.34 -1.53 2.05
N ASN A 103 1.66 -1.46 2.22
CA ASN A 103 2.32 -0.47 3.08
C ASN A 103 2.00 0.98 2.67
N TYR A 104 1.78 1.24 1.39
CA TYR A 104 1.40 2.55 0.90
C TYR A 104 -0.01 2.96 1.39
N ILE A 105 -0.95 2.02 1.52
CA ILE A 105 -2.27 2.28 2.10
C ILE A 105 -2.13 2.75 3.56
N ALA A 106 -1.29 2.07 4.35
CA ALA A 106 -0.99 2.48 5.73
C ALA A 106 -0.32 3.86 5.78
N ARG A 107 0.68 4.12 4.92
CA ARG A 107 1.33 5.43 4.79
C ARG A 107 0.32 6.53 4.45
N ALA A 108 -0.63 6.25 3.56
CA ALA A 108 -1.66 7.22 3.20
C ALA A 108 -2.56 7.58 4.41
N ALA A 109 -2.85 6.61 5.28
CA ALA A 109 -3.56 6.84 6.54
C ALA A 109 -2.75 7.74 7.48
N ASP A 110 -1.45 7.46 7.66
CA ASP A 110 -0.55 8.28 8.48
C ASP A 110 -0.47 9.72 7.96
N LYS A 111 -0.35 9.88 6.65
CA LYS A 111 -0.30 11.18 5.98
C LYS A 111 -1.59 11.98 6.18
N LEU A 112 -2.73 11.30 6.09
CA LEU A 112 -4.03 11.91 6.33
C LEU A 112 -4.19 12.32 7.80
N ALA A 113 -3.77 11.47 8.73
CA ALA A 113 -3.78 11.77 10.17
C ALA A 113 -2.83 12.93 10.54
N ALA A 114 -1.72 13.09 9.82
CA ALA A 114 -0.80 14.22 9.98
C ALA A 114 -1.32 15.54 9.40
N GLY A 115 -2.46 15.54 8.69
CA GLY A 115 -3.04 16.74 8.10
C GLY A 115 -2.45 17.11 6.73
N ASP A 116 -1.76 16.19 6.04
CA ASP A 116 -1.13 16.46 4.73
C ASP A 116 -2.17 16.59 3.58
N GLY A 117 -3.46 16.50 3.89
CA GLY A 117 -4.57 16.86 3.01
C GLY A 117 -5.41 15.66 2.51
N PRO A 118 -6.63 15.93 2.01
CA PRO A 118 -7.62 14.89 1.70
C PRO A 118 -7.24 14.00 0.51
N HIS A 119 -6.33 14.44 -0.37
CA HIS A 119 -5.89 13.66 -1.53
C HIS A 119 -5.24 12.32 -1.14
N TRP A 120 -4.70 12.21 0.08
CA TRP A 120 -4.15 10.95 0.61
C TRP A 120 -5.20 9.84 0.73
N LEU A 121 -6.47 10.18 0.98
CA LEU A 121 -7.56 9.20 0.97
C LEU A 121 -7.67 8.52 -0.40
N HIS A 122 -7.78 9.30 -1.47
CA HIS A 122 -7.86 8.76 -2.83
C HIS A 122 -6.60 8.02 -3.24
N ARG A 123 -5.40 8.47 -2.81
CA ARG A 123 -4.14 7.76 -3.11
C ARG A 123 -4.07 6.39 -2.43
N GLY A 124 -4.46 6.28 -1.16
CA GLY A 124 -4.51 5.00 -0.46
C GLY A 124 -5.50 4.03 -1.12
N LEU A 125 -6.68 4.53 -1.51
CA LEU A 125 -7.68 3.74 -2.23
C LEU A 125 -7.19 3.33 -3.64
N ALA A 126 -6.47 4.20 -4.33
CA ALA A 126 -5.86 3.87 -5.63
C ALA A 126 -4.81 2.76 -5.48
N ALA A 127 -4.02 2.77 -4.39
CA ALA A 127 -3.07 1.70 -4.11
C ALA A 127 -3.78 0.35 -3.90
N ALA A 128 -4.88 0.31 -3.14
CA ALA A 128 -5.71 -0.90 -3.00
C ALA A 128 -6.31 -1.36 -4.34
N SER A 129 -6.77 -0.40 -5.16
CA SER A 129 -7.30 -0.65 -6.51
C SER A 129 -6.24 -1.24 -7.45
N ILE A 130 -5.00 -0.75 -7.36
CA ILE A 130 -3.88 -1.29 -8.13
C ILE A 130 -3.50 -2.66 -7.60
N LEU A 131 -3.37 -2.83 -6.28
CA LEU A 131 -3.03 -4.09 -5.62
C LEU A 131 -3.96 -5.23 -6.07
N ASP A 132 -5.25 -4.92 -6.21
CA ASP A 132 -6.26 -5.73 -6.88
C ASP A 132 -6.39 -7.16 -6.33
N GLY A 133 -6.32 -7.32 -5.01
CA GLY A 133 -6.44 -8.62 -4.34
C GLY A 133 -5.34 -9.63 -4.66
N ARG A 134 -4.18 -9.16 -5.15
CA ARG A 134 -3.03 -10.01 -5.49
C ARG A 134 -2.19 -10.43 -4.27
N LEU A 135 -2.44 -9.84 -3.11
CA LEU A 135 -1.85 -10.19 -1.82
C LEU A 135 -2.95 -10.63 -0.84
N ASP A 136 -2.57 -10.89 0.41
CA ASP A 136 -3.53 -11.20 1.47
C ASP A 136 -4.53 -10.04 1.64
N LEU A 137 -5.79 -10.33 1.33
CA LEU A 137 -6.89 -9.38 1.41
C LEU A 137 -7.18 -8.96 2.85
N HIS A 138 -6.83 -9.77 3.86
CA HIS A 138 -7.03 -9.42 5.26
C HIS A 138 -6.16 -8.24 5.68
N ASP A 139 -4.88 -8.24 5.32
CA ASP A 139 -3.97 -7.12 5.60
C ASP A 139 -4.42 -5.85 4.87
N THR A 140 -4.88 -6.01 3.62
CA THR A 140 -5.47 -4.90 2.86
C THR A 140 -6.71 -4.32 3.56
N GLN A 141 -7.61 -5.17 4.09
CA GLN A 141 -8.79 -4.71 4.84
C GLN A 141 -8.40 -3.97 6.13
N VAL A 142 -7.37 -4.45 6.83
CA VAL A 142 -6.83 -3.79 8.01
C VAL A 142 -6.33 -2.38 7.69
N ASN A 143 -5.54 -2.25 6.64
CA ASN A 143 -5.01 -0.97 6.18
C ASN A 143 -6.10 -0.01 5.67
N LEU A 144 -7.12 -0.53 4.97
CA LEU A 144 -8.30 0.25 4.59
C LEU A 144 -9.08 0.74 5.81
N GLY A 145 -9.14 -0.04 6.90
CA GLY A 145 -9.72 0.38 8.17
C GLY A 145 -8.95 1.51 8.84
N TYR A 146 -7.61 1.46 8.83
CA TYR A 146 -6.78 2.58 9.29
C TYR A 146 -7.02 3.85 8.45
N LEU A 147 -7.06 3.72 7.13
CA LEU A 147 -7.31 4.85 6.21
C LEU A 147 -8.70 5.47 6.44
N TYR A 148 -9.73 4.64 6.63
CA TYR A 148 -11.08 5.10 6.91
C TYR A 148 -11.14 5.90 8.22
N ARG A 149 -10.55 5.38 9.30
CA ARG A 149 -10.49 6.09 10.59
C ARG A 149 -9.73 7.40 10.49
N ALA A 150 -8.59 7.41 9.80
CA ALA A 150 -7.81 8.63 9.59
C ALA A 150 -8.63 9.70 8.86
N ALA A 151 -9.37 9.33 7.82
CA ALA A 151 -10.25 10.24 7.08
C ALA A 151 -11.39 10.78 7.96
N ALA A 152 -12.10 9.91 8.67
CA ALA A 152 -13.19 10.30 9.55
C ALA A 152 -12.73 11.26 10.66
N ARG A 153 -11.58 10.96 11.30
CA ARG A 153 -10.97 11.82 12.33
C ARG A 153 -10.49 13.16 11.78
N ALA A 154 -10.12 13.22 10.51
CA ALA A 154 -9.83 14.47 9.80
C ALA A 154 -11.10 15.24 9.37
N GLY A 155 -12.29 14.77 9.75
CA GLY A 155 -13.56 15.42 9.42
C GLY A 155 -14.05 15.17 7.99
N LEU A 156 -13.49 14.18 7.29
CA LEU A 156 -13.91 13.77 5.96
C LEU A 156 -14.95 12.66 6.05
N ASP A 157 -15.95 12.67 5.17
CA ASP A 157 -16.77 11.48 4.91
C ASP A 157 -16.00 10.54 3.96
N PRO A 158 -15.57 9.34 4.39
CA PRO A 158 -14.77 8.46 3.54
C PRO A 158 -15.62 7.73 2.49
N VAL A 159 -16.93 7.56 2.73
CA VAL A 159 -17.80 6.70 1.90
C VAL A 159 -17.84 7.13 0.43
N PRO A 160 -17.98 8.42 0.07
CA PRO A 160 -17.94 8.86 -1.32
C PRO A 160 -16.63 8.49 -2.03
N ALA A 161 -15.48 8.70 -1.38
CA ALA A 161 -14.17 8.40 -1.98
C ALA A 161 -14.00 6.89 -2.23
N PHE A 162 -14.43 6.05 -1.28
CA PHE A 162 -14.45 4.60 -1.46
C PHE A 162 -15.28 4.18 -2.68
N ARG A 163 -16.48 4.75 -2.84
CA ARG A 163 -17.35 4.46 -4.01
C ARG A 163 -16.75 4.96 -5.32
N GLU A 164 -16.17 6.16 -5.32
CA GLU A 164 -15.49 6.72 -6.49
C GLU A 164 -14.38 5.80 -6.97
N VAL A 165 -13.48 5.37 -6.07
CA VAL A 165 -12.36 4.51 -6.45
C VAL A 165 -12.81 3.07 -6.73
N ALA A 166 -13.87 2.58 -6.09
CA ALA A 166 -14.49 1.30 -6.44
C ALA A 166 -14.91 1.27 -7.92
N ALA A 167 -15.48 2.36 -8.44
CA ALA A 167 -15.88 2.47 -9.84
C ALA A 167 -14.68 2.41 -10.82
N LEU A 168 -13.48 2.79 -10.38
CA LEU A 168 -12.23 2.71 -11.16
C LEU A 168 -11.54 1.34 -11.05
N SER A 169 -11.94 0.54 -10.06
CA SER A 169 -11.31 -0.71 -9.72
C SER A 169 -11.76 -1.83 -10.64
N SER A 170 -10.90 -2.85 -10.76
CA SER A 170 -11.22 -4.05 -11.52
C SER A 170 -12.41 -4.76 -10.88
N ASN A 171 -13.24 -5.38 -11.72
CA ASN A 171 -14.30 -6.28 -11.28
C ASN A 171 -13.91 -7.76 -11.49
N VAL A 172 -12.60 -8.03 -11.54
CA VAL A 172 -12.08 -9.40 -11.64
C VAL A 172 -12.12 -10.02 -10.25
N TYR A 173 -12.38 -11.32 -10.19
CA TYR A 173 -12.43 -12.09 -8.94
C TYR A 173 -11.14 -12.88 -8.78
N PRO A 174 -10.10 -12.34 -8.12
CA PRO A 174 -8.92 -13.09 -7.74
C PRO A 174 -9.29 -14.03 -6.58
N GLY A 175 -9.95 -15.15 -6.89
CA GLY A 175 -10.30 -16.18 -5.90
C GLY A 175 -11.68 -16.02 -5.26
N LYS A 176 -11.80 -16.32 -3.96
CA LYS A 176 -13.08 -16.54 -3.26
C LYS A 176 -13.64 -15.31 -2.50
N MET A 177 -12.90 -14.20 -2.43
CA MET A 177 -13.20 -13.07 -1.54
C MET A 177 -13.78 -11.83 -2.26
N GLY A 178 -14.37 -12.01 -3.44
CA GLY A 178 -14.95 -10.91 -4.21
C GLY A 178 -13.93 -10.15 -5.05
N SER A 179 -14.40 -9.11 -5.75
CA SER A 179 -13.53 -8.20 -6.50
C SER A 179 -13.08 -7.01 -5.64
N THR A 180 -11.97 -6.38 -5.99
CA THR A 180 -11.51 -5.15 -5.34
C THR A 180 -12.56 -4.04 -5.41
N ARG A 181 -13.29 -3.97 -6.53
CA ARG A 181 -14.45 -3.08 -6.69
C ARG A 181 -15.50 -3.34 -5.60
N GLU A 182 -15.94 -4.58 -5.45
CA GLU A 182 -16.97 -4.94 -4.47
C GLU A 182 -16.50 -4.65 -3.03
N MET A 183 -15.24 -5.01 -2.73
CA MET A 183 -14.62 -4.73 -1.42
C MET A 183 -14.65 -3.24 -1.09
N LEU A 184 -14.24 -2.36 -2.01
CA LEU A 184 -14.23 -0.92 -1.77
C LEU A 184 -15.66 -0.34 -1.71
N GLU A 185 -16.55 -0.77 -2.60
CA GLU A 185 -17.93 -0.27 -2.65
C GLU A 185 -18.71 -0.59 -1.36
N THR A 186 -18.44 -1.76 -0.77
CA THR A 186 -19.17 -2.30 0.38
C THR A 186 -18.37 -2.26 1.68
N PHE A 187 -17.16 -1.69 1.70
CA PHE A 187 -16.27 -1.71 2.86
C PHE A 187 -16.98 -1.32 4.18
N HIS A 188 -17.67 -0.18 4.19
CA HIS A 188 -18.45 0.34 5.32
C HIS A 188 -19.63 -0.55 5.78
N LYS A 189 -19.96 -1.60 5.03
CA LYS A 189 -21.02 -2.58 5.35
C LYS A 189 -20.46 -3.94 5.75
N SER A 190 -19.16 -4.14 5.62
CA SER A 190 -18.51 -5.41 5.94
C SER A 190 -18.58 -5.73 7.44
N ASP A 191 -18.52 -7.01 7.77
CA ASP A 191 -18.46 -7.44 9.17
C ASP A 191 -17.19 -6.92 9.85
N TYR A 192 -16.05 -6.96 9.15
CA TYR A 192 -14.80 -6.35 9.61
C TYR A 192 -14.99 -4.87 10.00
N PHE A 193 -15.67 -4.07 9.16
CA PHE A 193 -15.91 -2.67 9.48
C PHE A 193 -16.72 -2.50 10.77
N ARG A 194 -17.82 -3.25 10.90
CA ARG A 194 -18.70 -3.18 12.08
C ARG A 194 -17.96 -3.58 13.36
N GLU A 195 -17.08 -4.58 13.26
CA GLU A 195 -16.39 -5.15 14.42
C GLU A 195 -15.12 -4.38 14.81
N ALA A 196 -14.35 -3.89 13.83
CA ALA A 196 -13.00 -3.36 14.06
C ALA A 196 -12.81 -1.88 13.71
N VAL A 197 -13.70 -1.27 12.91
CA VAL A 197 -13.57 0.11 12.46
C VAL A 197 -14.58 1.03 13.12
N GLU A 198 -15.87 0.68 13.05
CA GLU A 198 -16.99 1.47 13.58
C GLU A 198 -16.87 1.81 15.09
N PRO A 199 -16.44 0.91 15.99
CA PRO A 199 -16.31 1.22 17.41
C PRO A 199 -15.38 2.41 17.69
N ASP A 200 -14.34 2.58 16.87
CA ASP A 200 -13.30 3.61 17.01
C ASP A 200 -13.67 4.95 16.37
N LEU A 201 -14.81 5.01 15.67
CA LEU A 201 -15.36 6.24 15.10
C LEU A 201 -16.27 7.00 16.07
N ASN A 202 -16.84 6.28 17.04
CA ASN A 202 -17.82 6.79 17.99
C ASN A 202 -17.22 7.07 19.38
N GLY A 203 -15.93 6.80 19.58
CA GLY A 203 -15.17 7.08 20.80
C GLY A 203 -14.24 8.28 20.63
#